data_AF-A0A954NVE6-F1
#
_entry.id   AF-A0A954NVE6-F1
#
_cell.length_a   1.000
_cell.length_b   1.000
_cell.length_c   1.000
_cell.angle_alpha   90.00
_cell.angle_beta   90.00
_cell.angle_gamma   90.00
#
_symmetry.space_group_name_H-M   'P 1'
#
loop_
_entity.id
_entity.type
_entity.pdbx_description
1 polymer ?
#
loop_
_entity_poly.entity_id
_entity_poly.type
_entity_poly.pdbx_seq_one_letter_code
_entity_poly.pdbx_strand_id
1 'polypeptide(L)'
;YHRDGRDPSSRDVLLEAAAAAALDAEAAAAVIDDPARFAAEVRAAEAEWQQAGIRSVPALVIDGRYLVQGGQPPAVFERALRERLAAQDA
;
A
#
# COMPACT_ATOMS: atom_id res chain seq x y z
N TYR A 1 -5.88 -5.47 -12.71
CA TYR A 1 -5.81 -6.78 -12.02
C TYR A 1 -7.19 -7.30 -11.60
N HIS A 2 -7.73 -7.00 -10.41
CA HIS A 2 -8.94 -7.71 -9.90
C HIS A 2 -10.25 -7.48 -10.66
N ARG A 3 -10.48 -6.28 -11.20
CA ARG A 3 -11.72 -5.94 -11.93
C ARG A 3 -11.65 -6.42 -13.38
N ASP A 4 -10.61 -6.01 -14.08
CA ASP A 4 -10.51 -6.14 -15.54
C ASP A 4 -9.56 -7.28 -15.99
N GLY A 5 -8.96 -8.03 -15.05
CA GLY A 5 -8.06 -9.15 -15.36
C GLY A 5 -6.73 -8.80 -16.03
N ARG A 6 -6.46 -7.51 -16.27
CA ARG A 6 -5.25 -7.04 -16.96
C ARG A 6 -3.99 -7.28 -16.13
N ASP A 7 -2.90 -7.59 -16.83
CA ASP A 7 -1.56 -7.84 -16.28
C ASP A 7 -0.96 -6.56 -15.68
N PRO A 8 -0.75 -6.49 -14.34
CA PRO A 8 -0.16 -5.33 -13.69
C PRO A 8 1.35 -5.21 -13.91
N SER A 9 2.01 -6.19 -14.53
CA SER A 9 3.43 -6.09 -14.91
C SER A 9 3.63 -5.58 -16.34
N SER A 10 2.54 -5.39 -17.11
CA SER A 10 2.60 -4.83 -18.45
C SER A 10 2.84 -3.33 -18.41
N ARG A 11 3.86 -2.87 -19.15
CA ARG A 11 4.19 -1.46 -19.32
C ARG A 11 3.00 -0.61 -19.76
N ASP A 12 2.26 -1.05 -20.77
CA ASP A 12 1.13 -0.28 -21.31
C ASP A 12 -0.02 -0.18 -20.29
N VAL A 13 -0.27 -1.27 -19.55
CA VAL A 13 -1.26 -1.27 -18.47
C VAL A 13 -0.87 -0.30 -17.35
N LEU A 14 0.42 -0.24 -17.00
CA LEU A 14 0.94 0.69 -15.99
C LEU A 14 0.85 2.15 -16.43
N LEU A 15 1.17 2.46 -17.69
CA LEU A 15 1.05 3.81 -18.25
C LEU A 15 -0.41 4.28 -18.30
N GLU A 16 -1.34 3.42 -18.72
CA GLU A 16 -2.76 3.74 -18.70
C GLU A 16 -3.26 3.97 -17.26
N ALA A 17 -2.81 3.17 -16.30
CA ALA A 17 -3.16 3.35 -14.90
C ALA A 17 -2.60 4.67 -14.32
N ALA A 18 -1.37 5.02 -14.69
CA ALA A 18 -0.74 6.28 -14.29
C ALA A 18 -1.50 7.50 -14.85
N ALA A 19 -1.89 7.45 -16.13
CA ALA A 19 -2.70 8.49 -16.76
C ALA A 19 -4.09 8.60 -16.10
N ALA A 20 -4.75 7.48 -15.80
CA ALA A 20 -6.04 7.46 -15.10
C ALA A 20 -5.95 8.04 -13.67
N ALA A 21 -4.80 7.92 -13.02
CA ALA A 21 -4.49 8.52 -11.73
C ALA A 21 -4.02 10.00 -11.84
N ALA A 22 -4.06 10.60 -13.03
CA ALA A 22 -3.61 11.96 -13.34
C ALA A 22 -2.13 12.23 -13.00
N LEU A 23 -1.28 11.21 -13.11
CA LEU A 23 0.17 11.35 -13.00
C LEU A 23 0.76 11.89 -14.31
N ASP A 24 1.89 12.58 -14.22
CA ASP A 24 2.65 13.03 -15.39
C ASP A 24 3.13 11.84 -16.23
N ALA A 25 2.83 11.87 -17.53
CA ALA A 25 3.05 10.74 -18.43
C ALA A 25 4.53 10.47 -18.68
N GLU A 26 5.34 11.52 -18.81
CA GLU A 26 6.78 11.40 -19.09
C GLU A 26 7.52 10.87 -17.86
N ALA A 27 7.24 11.43 -16.69
CA ALA A 27 7.79 10.97 -15.42
C ALA A 27 7.37 9.53 -15.10
N ALA A 28 6.10 9.16 -15.35
CA ALA A 28 5.63 7.79 -15.16
C ALA A 28 6.36 6.81 -16.09
N ALA A 29 6.51 7.15 -17.37
CA ALA A 29 7.27 6.34 -18.32
C ALA A 29 8.73 6.16 -17.88
N ALA A 30 9.39 7.24 -17.47
CA ALA A 30 10.77 7.20 -16.98
C ALA A 30 10.93 6.27 -15.76
N VAL A 31 9.97 6.27 -14.83
CA VAL A 31 9.97 5.35 -13.68
C VAL A 31 9.71 3.91 -14.10
N ILE A 32 8.75 3.67 -14.99
CA ILE A 32 8.39 2.31 -15.45
C ILE A 32 9.55 1.68 -16.25
N ASP A 33 10.28 2.49 -17.01
CA ASP A 33 11.40 2.04 -17.84
C ASP A 33 12.73 1.92 -17.06
N ASP A 34 12.79 2.43 -15.83
CA ASP A 34 13.94 2.31 -14.92
C ASP A 34 13.66 1.28 -13.80
N PRO A 35 14.16 0.03 -13.90
CA PRO A 35 13.92 -1.00 -12.90
C PRO A 35 14.63 -0.74 -11.56
N ALA A 36 15.55 0.22 -11.49
CA ALA A 36 16.22 0.59 -10.24
C ALA A 36 15.44 1.69 -9.49
N ARG A 37 14.68 2.52 -10.21
CA ARG A 37 13.93 3.63 -9.62
C ARG A 37 12.90 3.12 -8.63
N PHE A 38 13.00 3.58 -7.37
CA PHE A 38 12.18 3.15 -6.22
C PHE A 38 12.34 1.69 -5.77
N ALA A 39 13.13 0.87 -6.47
CA ALA A 39 13.24 -0.56 -6.15
C ALA A 39 13.89 -0.79 -4.77
N ALA A 40 14.83 0.06 -4.37
CA ALA A 40 15.47 -0.02 -3.06
C ALA A 40 14.48 0.38 -1.94
N GLU A 41 13.73 1.46 -2.15
CA GLU A 41 12.74 1.96 -1.20
C GLU A 41 11.60 0.96 -0.99
N VAL A 42 11.09 0.35 -2.06
CA VAL A 42 10.04 -0.70 -1.97
C VAL A 42 10.57 -1.91 -1.19
N ARG A 43 11.77 -2.42 -1.50
CA ARG A 43 12.35 -3.56 -0.78
C ARG A 43 12.66 -3.25 0.68
N ALA A 44 13.08 -2.02 0.98
CA ALA A 44 13.32 -1.59 2.35
C ALA A 44 12.01 -1.59 3.16
N ALA A 45 10.93 -1.04 2.60
CA ALA A 45 9.62 -1.03 3.25
C ALA A 45 9.06 -2.45 3.46
N GLU A 46 9.20 -3.34 2.46
CA GLU A 46 8.83 -4.75 2.60
C GLU A 46 9.60 -5.44 3.74
N ALA A 47 10.92 -5.23 3.80
CA ALA A 47 11.78 -5.82 4.82
C ALA A 47 11.45 -5.31 6.22
N GLU A 48 11.18 -4.01 6.38
CA GLU A 48 10.76 -3.40 7.66
C GLU A 48 9.54 -4.12 8.25
N TRP A 49 8.48 -4.27 7.45
CA TRP A 49 7.25 -4.89 7.93
C TRP A 49 7.37 -6.41 8.15
N GLN A 50 8.17 -7.10 7.32
CA GLN A 50 8.48 -8.51 7.55
C GLN A 50 9.25 -8.73 8.87
N GLN A 51 10.21 -7.84 9.18
CA GLN A 51 10.95 -7.85 10.44
C GLN A 51 10.05 -7.51 11.64
N ALA A 52 9.05 -6.64 11.44
CA ALA A 52 7.99 -6.37 12.43
C ALA A 52 6.99 -7.52 12.60
N GLY A 53 7.19 -8.66 11.93
CA GLY A 53 6.38 -9.87 12.08
C GLY A 53 5.14 -9.94 11.19
N ILE A 54 4.97 -8.98 10.26
CA ILE A 54 3.86 -9.00 9.30
C ILE A 54 4.15 -10.05 8.21
N ARG A 55 3.23 -11.01 8.06
CA ARG A 55 3.37 -12.17 7.14
C ARG A 55 2.25 -12.27 6.12
N SER A 56 1.23 -11.42 6.21
CA SER A 56 0.04 -11.45 5.34
C SER A 56 -0.53 -10.05 5.16
N VAL A 57 -1.27 -9.86 4.07
CA VAL A 57 -1.97 -8.61 3.72
C VAL A 57 -3.47 -8.85 3.52
N PRO A 58 -4.33 -7.83 3.73
CA PRO A 58 -3.98 -6.50 4.24
C PRO A 58 -3.67 -6.54 5.74
N ALA A 59 -2.75 -5.66 6.16
CA ALA A 59 -2.37 -5.44 7.55
C ALA A 59 -2.35 -3.92 7.79
N LEU A 60 -3.12 -3.45 8.78
CA LEU A 60 -3.15 -2.05 9.17
C LEU A 60 -2.50 -1.88 10.54
N VAL A 61 -1.50 -1.02 10.64
CA VAL A 61 -0.88 -0.65 11.92
C VAL A 61 -1.32 0.77 12.28
N ILE A 62 -2.09 0.88 13.35
CA ILE A 62 -2.62 2.15 13.87
C ILE A 62 -1.67 2.62 14.97
N ASP A 63 -1.24 3.88 14.87
CA ASP A 63 -0.33 4.56 15.81
C ASP A 63 0.97 3.76 16.08
N GLY A 64 1.46 3.05 15.06
CA GLY A 64 2.69 2.24 15.15
C GLY A 64 2.62 1.05 16.13
N ARG A 65 1.46 0.77 16.73
CA ARG A 65 1.34 -0.18 17.86
C ARG A 65 0.23 -1.20 17.71
N TYR A 66 -0.89 -0.82 17.09
CA TYR A 66 -2.07 -1.66 17.05
C TYR A 66 -2.29 -2.25 15.66
N LEU A 67 -2.16 -3.57 15.56
CA LEU A 67 -2.31 -4.30 14.32
C LEU A 67 -3.75 -4.80 14.11
N VAL A 68 -4.34 -4.45 12.97
CA VAL A 68 -5.58 -5.05 12.45
C VAL A 68 -5.22 -5.89 11.22
N GLN A 69 -5.38 -7.21 11.29
CA GLN A 69 -5.09 -8.12 10.19
C GLN A 69 -6.35 -8.51 9.39
N GLY A 70 -6.19 -8.57 8.07
CA GLY A 70 -7.20 -9.02 7.13
C GLY A 70 -8.17 -7.94 6.68
N GLY A 71 -8.97 -8.25 5.66
CA GLY A 71 -10.03 -7.39 5.14
C GLY A 71 -11.24 -7.38 6.07
N GLN A 72 -11.08 -6.78 7.26
CA GLN A 72 -12.10 -6.76 8.30
C GLN A 72 -13.33 -5.91 7.91
N PRO A 73 -14.49 -6.13 8.55
CA PRO A 73 -15.63 -5.24 8.39
C PRO A 73 -15.31 -3.79 8.85
N PRO A 74 -15.93 -2.76 8.24
CA PRO A 74 -15.70 -1.36 8.59
C PRO A 74 -15.82 -1.05 10.09
N ALA A 75 -16.77 -1.68 10.78
CA ALA A 75 -17.00 -1.48 12.22
C ALA A 75 -15.78 -1.88 13.08
N VAL A 76 -14.96 -2.84 12.64
CA VAL A 76 -13.72 -3.23 13.34
C VAL A 76 -12.69 -2.11 13.26
N PHE A 77 -12.52 -1.51 12.08
CA PHE A 77 -11.62 -0.38 11.88
C PHE A 77 -12.10 0.86 12.64
N GLU A 78 -13.40 1.18 12.58
CA GLU A 78 -13.98 2.31 13.31
C GLU A 78 -13.70 2.21 14.81
N ARG A 79 -14.00 1.05 15.41
CA ARG A 79 -13.76 0.83 16.84
C ARG A 79 -12.28 0.98 17.18
N ALA A 80 -11.40 0.36 16.40
CA ALA A 80 -9.95 0.43 16.62
C ALA A 80 -9.44 1.88 16.60
N LEU A 81 -9.92 2.71 15.66
CA LEU A 81 -9.56 4.13 15.59
C LEU A 81 -10.10 4.93 16.79
N ARG A 82 -11.37 4.74 17.16
CA ARG A 82 -11.99 5.45 18.31
C ARG A 82 -11.29 5.12 19.63
N GLU A 83 -10.98 3.84 19.87
CA GLU A 83 -10.25 3.44 21.08
C GLU A 83 -8.85 4.04 21.15
N ARG A 84 -8.16 4.22 20.02
CA ARG A 84 -6.84 4.85 20.01
C ARG A 84 -6.91 6.35 20.27
N LEU A 85 -7.88 7.04 19.67
CA LEU A 85 -8.11 8.47 19.97
C LEU A 85 -8.40 8.69 21.46
N ALA A 86 -9.33 7.91 22.03
CA ALA A 86 -9.68 8.05 23.44
C ALA A 86 -8.53 7.73 24.41
N ALA A 87 -7.60 6.86 24.02
CA ALA A 87 -6.42 6.51 24.82
C ALA A 87 -5.29 7.56 24.74
N GLN A 88 -5.32 8.47 23.76
CA GLN A 88 -4.35 9.57 23.62
C GLN A 88 -4.79 10.83 24.39
N ASP A 89 -6.09 10.97 24.65
CA ASP A 89 -6.68 12.09 25.40
C ASP A 89 -6.66 11.88 26.94
N ALA A 90 -6.21 10.72 27.42
CA ALA A 90 -6.19 10.30 28.83
C ALA A 90 -4.78 10.26 29.41
#